data_AF-A0A9C9Y5J1-F1
#
_entry.id   AF-A0A9C9Y5J1-F1
#
_cell.length_a   1.000
_cell.length_b   1.000
_cell.length_c   1.000
_cell.angle_alpha   90.00
_cell.angle_beta   90.00
_cell.angle_gamma   90.00
#
_symmetry.space_group_name_H-M   'P 1'
#
loop_
_entity.id
_entity.type
_entity.pdbx_description
1 polymer ?
#
loop_
_entity_poly.entity_id
_entity_poly.type
_entity_poly.pdbx_seq_one_letter_code
_entity_poly.pdbx_strand_id
1 'polypeptide(L)'
;MKKALFLFVLLSSIFGFSQNAFENGERLKYRLSYSSFLTAGYATLEVKGDFLKNKEVFHIVGKGKTTGMISWFFKVKDRYETYMNKENLLPYRFIRDINEGGYTKDKEIYFDHEANKALVINKKKKKQKTYDTKKGVQDLLSALYYMRNQDVS
;
A
#
# COMPACT_ATOMS: atom_id res chain seq x y z
N MET A 1 -24.42 46.12 17.74
CA MET A 1 -23.04 45.60 17.69
C MET A 1 -22.86 44.18 18.26
N LYS A 2 -23.70 43.70 19.21
CA LYS A 2 -23.58 42.33 19.76
C LYS A 2 -24.10 41.19 18.86
N LYS A 3 -24.93 41.49 17.84
CA LYS A 3 -25.47 40.50 16.89
C LYS A 3 -24.51 40.13 15.74
N ALA A 4 -23.54 41.00 15.43
CA ALA A 4 -22.55 40.75 14.38
C ALA A 4 -21.46 39.75 14.82
N LEU A 5 -21.15 39.70 16.13
CA LEU A 5 -20.14 38.78 16.67
C LEU A 5 -20.59 37.31 16.61
N PHE A 6 -21.90 37.05 16.71
CA PHE A 6 -22.48 35.71 16.62
C PHE A 6 -22.43 35.12 15.21
N LEU A 7 -22.40 35.96 14.18
CA LEU A 7 -22.32 35.52 12.78
C LEU A 7 -20.89 35.09 12.38
N PHE A 8 -19.87 35.62 13.07
CA PHE A 8 -18.47 35.31 12.77
C PHE A 8 -18.05 33.93 13.30
N VAL A 9 -18.66 33.46 14.39
CA VAL A 9 -18.37 32.13 14.98
C VAL A 9 -19.00 30.97 14.17
N LEU A 10 -20.02 31.25 13.36
CA LEU A 10 -20.67 30.27 12.48
C LEU A 10 -19.88 29.96 11.20
N LEU A 11 -18.89 30.78 10.84
CA LEU A 11 -18.08 30.57 9.63
C LEU A 11 -16.81 29.73 9.87
N SER A 12 -16.45 29.46 11.13
CA SER A 12 -15.25 28.70 11.51
C SER A 12 -15.43 27.18 11.47
N SER A 13 -16.62 26.69 11.15
CA SER A 13 -16.90 25.26 11.02
C SER A 13 -16.90 24.89 9.54
N ILE A 14 -16.26 23.77 9.19
CA ILE A 14 -16.09 23.23 7.83
C ILE A 14 -14.81 23.70 7.09
N PHE A 15 -13.65 23.67 7.76
CA PHE A 15 -12.49 23.06 7.10
C PHE A 15 -12.43 21.62 7.59
N GLY A 16 -13.18 20.73 6.92
CA GLY A 16 -12.97 19.30 7.06
C GLY A 16 -11.61 18.99 6.44
N PHE A 17 -10.56 18.93 7.25
CA PHE A 17 -9.30 18.37 6.79
C PHE A 17 -9.56 16.91 6.43
N SER A 18 -9.50 16.58 5.14
CA SER A 18 -9.50 15.20 4.68
C SER A 18 -8.22 14.55 5.21
N GLN A 19 -8.34 13.88 6.35
CA GLN A 19 -7.25 13.11 6.92
C GLN A 19 -7.30 11.71 6.32
N ASN A 20 -6.15 11.22 5.86
CA ASN A 20 -6.01 9.83 5.45
C ASN A 20 -6.43 8.92 6.62
N ALA A 21 -7.11 7.81 6.34
CA ALA A 21 -7.51 6.79 7.33
C ALA A 21 -6.32 5.99 7.90
N PHE A 22 -5.10 6.40 7.57
CA PHE A 22 -3.83 5.84 8.01
C PHE A 22 -2.79 6.96 8.04
N GLU A 23 -1.74 6.75 8.83
CA GLU A 23 -0.68 7.73 9.01
C GLU A 23 0.71 7.07 9.05
N ASN A 24 1.75 7.92 9.06
CA ASN A 24 3.12 7.46 9.22
C ASN A 24 3.29 6.72 10.56
N GLY A 25 3.89 5.54 10.54
CA GLY A 25 4.09 4.71 11.73
C GLY A 25 2.99 3.68 11.96
N GLU A 26 1.91 3.69 11.18
CA GLU A 26 0.86 2.67 11.28
C GLU A 26 1.45 1.26 11.07
N ARG A 27 1.03 0.33 11.93
CA ARG A 27 1.38 -1.08 11.83
C ARG A 27 0.17 -1.97 12.07
N LEU A 28 -0.19 -2.75 11.06
CA LEU A 28 -1.24 -3.76 11.14
C LEU A 28 -0.59 -5.14 11.16
N LYS A 29 -1.04 -6.01 12.07
CA LYS A 29 -0.58 -7.40 12.16
C LYS A 29 -1.77 -8.33 12.19
N TYR A 30 -1.83 -9.21 11.20
CA TYR A 30 -2.88 -10.19 11.04
C TYR A 30 -2.34 -11.58 11.35
N ARG A 31 -3.13 -12.37 12.06
CA ARG A 31 -2.94 -13.81 12.24
C ARG A 31 -3.86 -14.54 11.27
N LEU A 32 -3.29 -15.34 10.38
CA LEU A 32 -4.02 -16.17 9.42
C LEU A 32 -4.13 -17.57 10.01
N SER A 33 -5.36 -18.07 10.17
CA SER A 33 -5.64 -19.35 10.82
C SER A 33 -6.74 -20.10 10.08
N TYR A 34 -6.60 -21.43 9.95
CA TYR A 34 -7.67 -22.30 9.44
C TYR A 34 -8.67 -22.67 10.56
N SER A 35 -8.21 -22.70 11.80
CA SER A 35 -9.03 -22.92 13.00
C SER A 35 -8.41 -22.21 14.20
N SER A 36 -9.12 -22.17 15.33
CA SER A 36 -8.61 -21.57 16.57
C SER A 36 -7.28 -22.17 17.05
N PHE A 37 -6.99 -23.42 16.69
CA PHE A 37 -5.77 -24.14 17.09
C PHE A 37 -4.72 -24.23 15.98
N LEU A 38 -5.08 -23.98 14.72
CA LEU A 38 -4.17 -24.12 13.58
C LEU A 38 -3.88 -22.76 12.92
N THR A 39 -2.78 -22.14 13.36
CA THR A 39 -2.26 -20.90 12.77
C THR A 39 -1.44 -21.20 11.52
N ALA A 40 -1.87 -20.68 10.37
CA ALA A 40 -1.20 -20.82 9.08
C ALA A 40 -0.03 -19.85 8.94
N GLY A 41 -0.16 -18.64 9.46
CA GLY A 41 0.89 -17.65 9.35
C GLY A 41 0.50 -16.27 9.85
N TYR A 42 1.33 -15.30 9.52
CA TYR A 42 1.12 -13.90 9.86
C TYR A 42 1.34 -13.02 8.64
N ALA A 43 0.53 -11.97 8.54
CA ALA A 43 0.75 -10.87 7.62
C ALA A 43 0.96 -9.57 8.41
N THR A 44 1.87 -8.72 7.95
CA THR A 44 2.10 -7.39 8.54
C THR A 44 2.06 -6.34 7.44
N LEU A 45 1.44 -5.21 7.72
CA LEU A 45 1.50 -3.99 6.90
C LEU A 45 2.11 -2.89 7.78
N GLU A 46 3.13 -2.20 7.28
CA GLU A 46 3.81 -1.12 7.98
C GLU A 46 3.89 0.10 7.05
N VAL A 47 3.42 1.27 7.52
CA VAL A 47 3.46 2.54 6.80
C VAL A 47 4.60 3.39 7.33
N LYS A 48 5.45 3.90 6.44
CA LYS A 48 6.54 4.82 6.78
C LYS A 48 6.56 6.00 5.82
N GLY A 49 6.99 7.16 6.29
CA GLY A 49 7.38 8.28 5.41
C GLY A 49 8.75 8.01 4.79
N ASP A 50 8.88 8.29 3.50
CA ASP A 50 10.16 8.16 2.77
C ASP A 50 10.23 9.19 1.62
N PHE A 51 11.36 9.26 0.93
CA PHE A 51 11.57 10.07 -0.26
C PHE A 51 11.93 9.22 -1.47
N LEU A 52 11.17 9.37 -2.56
CA LEU A 52 11.47 8.76 -3.85
C LEU A 52 11.77 9.84 -4.88
N LYS A 53 13.03 9.94 -5.32
CA LYS A 53 13.49 10.97 -6.27
C LYS A 53 13.08 12.39 -5.83
N ASN A 54 13.35 12.73 -4.58
CA ASN A 54 13.00 14.00 -3.92
C ASN A 54 11.48 14.26 -3.79
N LYS A 55 10.63 13.27 -4.04
CA LYS A 55 9.19 13.35 -3.75
C LYS A 55 8.90 12.66 -2.43
N GLU A 56 8.17 13.33 -1.56
CA GLU A 56 7.71 12.73 -0.31
C GLU A 56 6.63 11.67 -0.60
N VAL A 57 6.80 10.48 -0.02
CA VAL A 57 5.95 9.32 -0.27
C VAL A 57 5.63 8.58 1.02
N PHE A 58 4.53 7.84 1.01
CA PHE A 58 4.33 6.71 1.90
C PHE A 58 5.07 5.49 1.34
N HIS A 59 6.02 4.96 2.10
CA HIS A 59 6.61 3.64 1.89
C HIS A 59 5.84 2.61 2.73
N ILE A 60 5.06 1.78 2.05
CA ILE A 60 4.23 0.77 2.69
C ILE A 60 4.84 -0.59 2.44
N VAL A 61 5.12 -1.33 3.51
CA VAL A 61 5.76 -2.65 3.44
C VAL A 61 4.80 -3.72 3.95
N GLY A 62 4.37 -4.58 3.05
CA GLY A 62 3.60 -5.78 3.35
C GLY A 62 4.49 -7.01 3.43
N LYS A 63 4.38 -7.80 4.50
CA LYS A 63 5.09 -9.07 4.64
C LYS A 63 4.12 -10.18 5.01
N GLY A 64 4.24 -11.33 4.35
CA GLY A 64 3.49 -12.54 4.66
C GLY A 64 4.46 -13.68 4.97
N LYS A 65 4.21 -14.44 6.04
CA LYS A 65 4.97 -15.66 6.31
C LYS A 65 4.14 -16.74 6.96
N THR A 66 4.35 -17.98 6.53
CA THR A 66 3.79 -19.16 7.21
C THR A 66 4.55 -19.46 8.51
N THR A 67 3.90 -20.12 9.47
CA THR A 67 4.52 -20.49 10.76
C THR A 67 4.18 -21.91 11.18
N GLY A 68 4.95 -22.46 12.13
CA GLY A 68 4.68 -23.75 12.75
C GLY A 68 4.71 -24.92 11.77
N MET A 69 3.89 -25.93 12.02
CA MET A 69 3.79 -27.16 11.20
C MET A 69 3.44 -26.85 9.74
N ILE A 70 2.65 -25.80 9.48
CA ILE A 70 2.26 -25.41 8.12
C ILE A 70 3.48 -24.96 7.30
N SER A 71 4.47 -24.29 7.93
CA SER A 71 5.69 -23.88 7.24
C SER A 71 6.59 -25.04 6.79
N TRP A 72 6.41 -26.24 7.36
CA TRP A 72 7.16 -27.44 6.97
C TRP A 72 6.66 -28.02 5.65
N PHE A 73 5.34 -27.97 5.40
CA PHE A 73 4.72 -28.46 4.17
C PHE A 73 4.54 -27.36 3.12
N PHE A 74 4.27 -26.12 3.53
CA PHE A 74 3.99 -24.98 2.67
C PHE A 74 4.70 -23.73 3.20
N LYS A 75 5.95 -23.52 2.77
CA LYS A 75 6.74 -22.36 3.18
C LYS A 75 6.38 -21.14 2.34
N VAL A 76 5.83 -20.10 2.96
CA VAL A 76 5.58 -18.79 2.36
C VAL A 76 6.48 -17.75 3.01
N LYS A 77 7.13 -16.93 2.19
CA LYS A 77 7.88 -15.74 2.58
C LYS A 77 7.71 -14.69 1.51
N ASP A 78 6.81 -13.76 1.78
CA ASP A 78 6.36 -12.75 0.85
C ASP A 78 6.71 -11.36 1.36
N ARG A 79 7.15 -10.51 0.43
CA ARG A 79 7.42 -9.10 0.66
C ARG A 79 6.88 -8.30 -0.52
N TYR A 80 5.95 -7.42 -0.21
CA TYR A 80 5.37 -6.45 -1.12
C TYR A 80 5.71 -5.05 -0.60
N GLU A 81 6.03 -4.14 -1.49
CA GLU A 81 6.26 -2.74 -1.12
C GLU A 81 5.63 -1.82 -2.14
N THR A 82 5.08 -0.69 -1.68
CA THR A 82 4.68 0.41 -2.56
C THR A 82 5.23 1.72 -2.03
N TYR A 83 5.62 2.59 -2.96
CA TYR A 83 5.99 3.98 -2.72
C TYR A 83 4.89 4.82 -3.34
N MET A 84 4.02 5.36 -2.49
CA MET A 84 2.78 6.00 -2.86
C MET A 84 2.84 7.49 -2.54
N ASN A 85 2.38 8.33 -3.46
CA ASN A 85 2.30 9.78 -3.24
C ASN A 85 1.39 10.07 -2.03
N LYS A 86 1.79 11.01 -1.16
CA LYS A 86 1.05 11.33 0.07
C LYS A 86 -0.26 12.10 -0.15
N GLU A 87 -0.38 12.81 -1.26
CA GLU A 87 -1.50 13.69 -1.59
C GLU A 87 -2.56 12.95 -2.42
N ASN A 88 -2.15 12.36 -3.55
CA ASN A 88 -3.08 11.72 -4.49
C ASN A 88 -3.14 10.19 -4.38
N LEU A 89 -2.34 9.60 -3.49
CA LEU A 89 -2.34 8.16 -3.18
C LEU A 89 -2.07 7.27 -4.41
N LEU A 90 -1.40 7.82 -5.43
CA LEU A 90 -0.98 7.04 -6.60
C LEU A 90 0.41 6.44 -6.36
N PRO A 91 0.65 5.18 -6.77
CA PRO A 91 1.93 4.54 -6.58
C PRO A 91 2.92 5.01 -7.64
N TYR A 92 4.16 5.27 -7.25
CA TYR A 92 5.26 5.53 -8.18
C TYR A 92 6.11 4.28 -8.43
N ARG A 93 6.21 3.41 -7.43
CA ARG A 93 7.04 2.22 -7.47
C ARG A 93 6.41 1.12 -6.63
N PHE A 94 6.35 -0.08 -7.20
CA PHE A 94 5.89 -1.28 -6.52
C PHE A 94 6.94 -2.38 -6.63
N ILE A 95 7.19 -3.08 -5.53
CA ILE A 95 8.14 -4.19 -5.43
C ILE A 95 7.38 -5.43 -4.96
N ARG A 96 7.61 -6.56 -5.62
CA ARG A 96 7.10 -7.87 -5.24
C ARG A 96 8.25 -8.87 -5.26
N ASP A 97 8.63 -9.32 -4.07
CA ASP A 97 9.59 -10.40 -3.84
C ASP A 97 8.90 -11.48 -3.01
N ILE A 98 8.60 -12.61 -3.63
CA ILE A 98 7.82 -13.68 -3.00
C ILE A 98 8.44 -15.05 -3.21
N ASN A 99 8.23 -15.92 -2.22
CA ASN A 99 8.57 -17.33 -2.28
C ASN A 99 7.50 -18.15 -1.57
N GLU A 100 6.68 -18.84 -2.36
CA GLU A 100 5.54 -19.63 -1.95
C GLU A 100 5.79 -21.09 -2.36
N GLY A 101 6.50 -21.86 -1.53
CA GLY A 101 6.71 -23.29 -1.75
C GLY A 101 7.45 -23.62 -3.05
N GLY A 102 8.38 -22.77 -3.49
CA GLY A 102 9.12 -22.93 -4.75
C GLY A 102 8.59 -22.07 -5.90
N TYR A 103 7.38 -21.53 -5.78
CA TYR A 103 6.90 -20.47 -6.66
C TYR A 103 7.51 -19.13 -6.25
N THR A 104 8.35 -18.55 -7.10
CA THR A 104 8.98 -17.26 -6.81
C THR A 104 8.72 -16.22 -7.89
N LYS A 105 8.53 -14.97 -7.44
CA LYS A 105 8.54 -13.78 -8.29
C LYS A 105 9.41 -12.73 -7.65
N ASP A 106 10.21 -12.10 -8.49
CA ASP A 106 10.96 -10.90 -8.16
C ASP A 106 10.68 -9.89 -9.28
N LYS A 107 9.80 -8.94 -8.96
CA LYS A 107 9.31 -7.93 -9.90
C LYS A 107 9.32 -6.56 -9.26
N GLU A 108 9.54 -5.58 -10.12
CA GLU A 108 9.48 -4.18 -9.79
C GLU A 108 8.70 -3.45 -10.88
N ILE A 109 7.82 -2.54 -10.47
CA ILE A 109 6.97 -1.79 -11.39
C ILE A 109 7.17 -0.31 -11.09
N TYR A 110 7.44 0.47 -12.13
CA TYR A 110 7.48 1.93 -12.06
C TYR A 110 6.28 2.48 -12.82
N PHE A 111 5.52 3.36 -12.18
CA PHE A 111 4.33 3.96 -12.76
C PHE A 111 4.61 5.40 -13.18
N ASP A 112 4.25 5.71 -14.42
CA ASP A 112 4.20 7.05 -14.98
C ASP A 112 2.73 7.40 -15.23
N HIS A 113 2.13 8.12 -14.27
CA HIS A 113 0.72 8.49 -14.31
C HIS A 113 0.43 9.63 -15.29
N GLU A 114 1.45 10.42 -15.66
CA GLU A 114 1.33 11.46 -16.69
C GLU A 114 1.25 10.83 -18.08
N ALA A 115 2.17 9.88 -18.35
CA ALA A 115 2.19 9.15 -19.61
C ALA A 115 1.18 7.99 -19.68
N ASN A 116 0.50 7.67 -18.57
CA ASN A 116 -0.34 6.48 -18.40
C ASN A 116 0.39 5.19 -18.81
N LYS A 117 1.59 4.98 -18.26
CA LYS A 117 2.43 3.80 -18.54
C LYS A 117 2.98 3.18 -17.26
N ALA A 118 3.23 1.88 -17.33
CA ALA A 118 3.94 1.15 -16.29
C ALA A 118 5.11 0.35 -16.88
N LEU A 119 6.32 0.61 -16.41
CA LEU A 119 7.50 -0.20 -16.70
C LEU A 119 7.57 -1.36 -15.70
N VAL A 120 7.41 -2.57 -16.19
CA VAL A 120 7.51 -3.80 -15.40
C VAL A 120 8.88 -4.43 -15.63
N ILE A 121 9.68 -4.50 -14.58
CA ILE A 121 10.98 -5.17 -14.55
C ILE A 121 10.79 -6.52 -13.85
N ASN A 122 11.03 -7.60 -14.58
CA ASN A 122 11.08 -8.95 -14.05
C ASN A 122 12.54 -9.36 -13.84
N LYS A 123 13.02 -9.23 -12.61
CA LYS A 123 14.42 -9.50 -12.26
C LYS A 123 14.77 -10.97 -12.44
N LYS A 124 13.86 -11.87 -12.05
CA LYS A 124 14.03 -13.33 -12.22
C LYS A 124 14.23 -13.73 -13.69
N LYS A 125 13.51 -13.09 -14.62
CA LYS A 125 13.63 -13.38 -16.06
C LYS A 125 14.59 -12.44 -16.79
N LYS A 126 15.22 -11.47 -16.11
CA LYS A 126 16.04 -10.40 -16.70
C LYS A 126 15.36 -9.71 -17.90
N LYS A 127 14.05 -9.48 -17.78
CA LYS A 127 13.22 -8.87 -18.84
C LYS A 127 12.51 -7.66 -18.30
N GLN A 128 12.36 -6.64 -19.14
CA GLN A 128 11.54 -5.48 -18.86
C GLN A 128 10.56 -5.24 -20.00
N LYS A 129 9.36 -4.76 -19.66
CA LYS A 129 8.35 -4.39 -20.65
C LYS A 129 7.51 -3.25 -20.11
N THR A 130 7.22 -2.28 -20.97
CA THR A 130 6.29 -1.20 -20.67
C THR A 130 4.89 -1.58 -21.15
N TYR A 131 3.89 -1.22 -20.35
CA TYR A 131 2.47 -1.43 -20.63
C TYR A 131 1.75 -0.09 -20.53
N ASP A 132 0.75 0.11 -21.38
CA ASP A 132 -0.19 1.21 -21.20
C ASP A 132 -1.11 0.91 -20.00
N THR A 133 -1.43 1.96 -19.25
CA THR A 133 -2.28 1.87 -18.06
C THR A 133 -3.47 2.81 -18.19
N LYS A 134 -4.49 2.57 -17.36
CA LYS A 134 -5.57 3.55 -17.19
C LYS A 134 -5.14 4.62 -16.20
N LYS A 135 -5.78 5.79 -16.28
CA LYS A 135 -5.61 6.86 -15.29
C LYS A 135 -5.92 6.35 -13.88
N GLY A 136 -5.05 6.66 -12.92
CA GLY A 136 -5.23 6.27 -11.53
C GLY A 136 -5.04 4.78 -11.25
N VAL A 137 -4.29 4.06 -12.09
CA VAL A 137 -3.97 2.65 -11.84
C VAL A 137 -3.29 2.47 -10.48
N GLN A 138 -3.68 1.45 -9.75
CA GLN A 138 -3.15 1.12 -8.42
C GLN A 138 -2.39 -0.21 -8.47
N ASP A 139 -1.41 -0.38 -7.58
CA ASP A 139 -0.82 -1.68 -7.27
C ASP A 139 -1.58 -2.36 -6.12
N LEU A 140 -1.15 -3.58 -5.74
CA LEU A 140 -1.85 -4.37 -4.72
C LEU A 140 -1.95 -3.64 -3.36
N LEU A 141 -0.86 -3.03 -2.89
CA LEU A 141 -0.82 -2.37 -1.60
C LEU A 141 -1.42 -0.97 -1.69
N SER A 142 -1.10 -0.20 -2.73
CA SER A 142 -1.67 1.15 -2.88
C SER A 142 -3.19 1.10 -3.10
N ALA A 143 -3.72 0.08 -3.79
CA ALA A 143 -5.17 -0.13 -3.89
C ALA A 143 -5.82 -0.34 -2.52
N LEU A 144 -5.23 -1.19 -1.66
CA LEU A 144 -5.75 -1.44 -0.31
C LEU A 144 -5.82 -0.15 0.50
N TYR A 145 -4.75 0.65 0.49
CA TYR A 145 -4.70 1.90 1.26
C TYR A 145 -5.55 3.01 0.64
N TYR A 146 -5.64 3.08 -0.69
CA TYR A 146 -6.55 3.97 -1.40
C TYR A 146 -8.01 3.69 -1.01
N MET A 147 -8.41 2.41 -0.98
CA MET A 147 -9.77 1.99 -0.61
C MET A 147 -10.15 2.37 0.82
N ARG A 148 -9.19 2.36 1.76
CA ARG A 148 -9.44 2.78 3.16
C ARG A 148 -9.81 4.26 3.29
N ASN A 149 -9.49 5.07 2.28
CA ASN A 149 -9.84 6.49 2.22
C ASN A 149 -11.08 6.77 1.38
N GLN A 150 -11.75 5.74 0.88
CA GLN A 150 -13.01 5.90 0.15
C GLN A 150 -14.18 5.72 1.11
N ASP A 151 -15.21 6.55 0.93
CA ASP A 151 -16.51 6.27 1.53
C ASP A 151 -17.17 5.15 0.71
N VAL A 152 -17.36 4.01 1.37
CA VAL A 152 -17.97 2.80 0.78
C VAL A 152 -19.28 2.43 1.48
N SER A 153 -19.83 3.37 2.26
CA SER A 153 -21.09 3.26 3.00
C SER A 153 -22.32 3.28 2.10
#